data_AF-A0A1I6SHJ2-F1
#
_entry.id   AF-A0A1I6SHJ2-F1
#
_cell.length_a   1.000
_cell.length_b   1.000
_cell.length_c   1.000
_cell.angle_alpha   90.00
_cell.angle_beta   90.00
_cell.angle_gamma   90.00
#
_symmetry.space_group_name_H-M   'P 1'
#
loop_
_entity.id
_entity.type
_entity.pdbx_description
1 polymer ?
#
loop_
_entity_poly.entity_id
_entity_poly.type
_entity_poly.pdbx_seq_one_letter_code
_entity_poly.pdbx_strand_id
1 'polypeptide(L)'
;MITELENEAMEVISYVIRLYEEKAAERTPIDYKMSELYPEEHCAIKDASRILLRSKLKEARLFGRAVLEFISAIEAMEKNLSRHNARRMQRATKSASTASERYHRKLGGN
;
A
#
# COMPACT_ATOMS: atom_id res chain seq x y z
N MET A 1 -12.47 13.22 -13.02
CA MET A 1 -11.51 14.20 -12.47
C MET A 1 -11.18 13.74 -11.07
N ILE A 2 -9.90 13.72 -10.72
CA ILE A 2 -9.45 13.38 -9.37
C ILE A 2 -9.68 14.57 -8.45
N THR A 3 -10.10 14.30 -7.22
CA THR A 3 -10.26 15.34 -6.21
C THR A 3 -8.94 15.64 -5.52
N GLU A 4 -8.83 16.80 -4.90
CA GLU A 4 -7.67 17.18 -4.07
C GLU A 4 -7.44 16.16 -2.95
N LEU A 5 -8.51 15.73 -2.28
CA LEU A 5 -8.47 14.68 -1.26
C LEU A 5 -7.96 13.32 -1.80
N GLU A 6 -8.29 12.97 -3.04
CA GLU A 6 -7.76 11.77 -3.69
C GLU A 6 -6.26 11.91 -4.01
N ASN A 7 -5.81 13.11 -4.41
CA ASN A 7 -4.38 13.40 -4.59
C ASN A 7 -3.60 13.28 -3.29
N GLU A 8 -4.05 13.92 -2.21
CA GLU A 8 -3.43 13.83 -0.89
C GLU A 8 -3.35 12.38 -0.41
N ALA A 9 -4.43 11.61 -0.59
CA ALA A 9 -4.44 10.19 -0.24
C ALA A 9 -3.36 9.39 -1.01
N MET A 10 -3.12 9.70 -2.29
CA MET A 10 -2.08 9.03 -3.05
C MET A 10 -0.67 9.42 -2.63
N GLU A 11 -0.45 10.67 -2.23
CA GLU A 11 0.84 11.12 -1.70
C GLU A 11 1.17 10.40 -0.40
N VAL A 12 0.20 10.32 0.54
CA VAL A 12 0.33 9.54 1.77
C VAL A 12 0.65 8.07 1.46
N ILE A 13 -0.11 7.45 0.57
CA ILE A 13 0.12 6.04 0.21
C ILE A 13 1.52 5.84 -0.38
N SER A 14 1.94 6.72 -1.28
CA SER A 14 3.25 6.62 -1.95
C SER A 14 4.41 6.77 -0.98
N TYR A 15 4.28 7.71 -0.02
CA TYR A 15 5.25 7.89 1.05
C TYR A 15 5.38 6.63 1.92
N VAL A 16 4.26 6.10 2.42
CA VAL A 16 4.30 4.96 3.35
C VAL A 16 4.76 3.67 2.66
N ILE A 17 4.38 3.44 1.40
CA ILE A 17 4.89 2.28 0.63
C ILE A 17 6.41 2.36 0.49
N ARG A 18 6.96 3.53 0.14
CA ARG A 18 8.41 3.72 0.00
C ARG A 18 9.13 3.47 1.32
N LEU A 19 8.62 4.02 2.42
CA LEU A 19 9.15 3.77 3.76
C LEU A 19 9.21 2.26 4.05
N TYR A 20 8.13 1.52 3.77
CA TYR A 20 8.07 0.09 4.01
C TYR A 20 9.03 -0.71 3.12
N GLU A 21 9.21 -0.30 1.85
CA GLU A 21 10.18 -0.90 0.94
C GLU A 21 11.63 -0.68 1.39
N GLU A 22 11.98 0.55 1.79
CA GLU A 22 13.29 0.90 2.33
C GLU A 22 13.61 0.07 3.58
N LYS A 23 12.65 -0.02 4.51
CA LYS A 23 12.82 -0.80 5.74
C LYS A 23 12.88 -2.30 5.49
N ALA A 24 12.18 -2.81 4.48
CA ALA A 24 12.32 -4.19 4.05
C ALA A 24 13.71 -4.48 3.44
N ALA A 25 14.32 -3.50 2.78
CA ALA A 25 15.64 -3.66 2.17
C ALA A 25 16.78 -3.71 3.21
N GLU A 26 16.59 -3.14 4.40
CA GLU A 26 17.61 -3.05 5.47
C GLU A 26 18.06 -4.41 6.06
N ARG A 27 17.46 -5.55 5.64
CA ARG A 27 17.87 -6.94 5.96
C ARG A 27 18.19 -7.20 7.45
N THR A 28 17.63 -6.43 8.36
CA THR A 28 17.77 -6.66 9.79
C THR A 28 17.05 -7.96 10.16
N PRO A 29 17.75 -8.98 10.68
CA PRO A 29 17.09 -10.19 11.14
C PRO A 29 16.43 -9.85 12.47
N ILE A 30 15.13 -9.56 12.46
CA ILE A 30 14.13 -9.77 13.52
C ILE A 30 12.93 -8.86 13.19
N ASP A 31 11.78 -9.52 13.00
CA ASP A 31 10.42 -8.99 13.13
C ASP A 31 10.05 -7.75 12.29
N TYR A 32 9.63 -8.01 11.05
CA TYR A 32 8.85 -7.07 10.25
C TYR A 32 7.54 -6.76 10.98
N LYS A 33 7.59 -5.80 11.90
CA LYS A 33 6.44 -5.26 12.61
C LYS A 33 6.28 -3.79 12.26
N MET A 34 6.13 -3.51 10.97
CA MET A 34 5.88 -2.17 10.44
C MET A 34 4.69 -1.50 11.13
N SER A 35 3.65 -2.25 11.50
CA SER A 35 2.52 -1.68 12.24
C SER A 35 2.85 -1.29 13.68
N GLU A 36 3.85 -1.92 14.31
CA GLU A 36 4.33 -1.54 15.65
C GLU A 36 5.41 -0.44 15.57
N LEU A 37 6.28 -0.47 14.55
CA LEU A 37 7.38 0.48 14.38
C LEU A 37 6.92 1.82 13.80
N TYR A 38 5.90 1.81 12.94
CA TYR A 38 5.37 2.97 12.23
C TYR A 38 3.83 3.02 12.35
N PRO A 39 3.29 3.12 13.57
CA PRO A 39 1.84 3.02 13.79
C PRO A 39 1.05 4.17 13.15
N GLU A 40 1.62 5.38 13.11
CA GLU A 40 0.98 6.56 12.53
C GLU A 40 0.89 6.41 11.01
N GLU A 41 1.98 6.05 10.35
CA GLU A 41 2.04 5.78 8.92
C GLU A 41 1.14 4.61 8.52
N HIS A 42 1.11 3.56 9.36
CA HIS A 42 0.24 2.40 9.16
C HIS A 42 -1.25 2.77 9.23
N CYS A 43 -1.61 3.70 10.12
CA CYS A 43 -2.96 4.23 10.20
C CYS A 43 -3.27 5.12 8.99
N ALA A 44 -2.37 6.05 8.67
CA ALA A 44 -2.51 7.01 7.58
C ALA A 44 -2.70 6.32 6.22
N ILE A 45 -1.91 5.27 5.93
CA ILE A 45 -2.05 4.51 4.69
C ILE A 45 -3.40 3.78 4.60
N LYS A 46 -3.93 3.26 5.72
CA LYS A 46 -5.28 2.63 5.75
C LYS A 46 -6.37 3.64 5.47
N ASP A 47 -6.31 4.82 6.08
CA ASP A 47 -7.31 5.86 5.91
C ASP A 47 -7.27 6.49 4.51
N ALA A 48 -6.07 6.77 4.00
CA ALA A 48 -5.86 7.17 2.62
C ALA A 48 -6.41 6.14 1.62
N SER A 49 -6.19 4.84 1.89
CA SER A 49 -6.73 3.77 1.03
C SER A 49 -8.27 3.70 1.07
N ARG A 50 -8.88 3.97 2.22
CA ARG A 50 -10.35 4.05 2.38
C ARG A 50 -10.94 5.24 1.63
N ILE A 51 -10.24 6.37 1.59
CA ILE A 51 -10.62 7.52 0.77
C ILE A 51 -10.65 7.11 -0.71
N LEU A 52 -9.59 6.49 -1.21
CA LEU A 52 -9.52 6.04 -2.60
C LEU A 52 -10.57 4.98 -2.95
N LEU A 53 -10.93 4.09 -2.01
CA LEU A 53 -12.02 3.12 -2.20
C LEU A 53 -13.39 3.77 -2.44
N ARG A 54 -13.60 4.99 -1.94
CA ARG A 54 -14.85 5.75 -2.13
C ARG A 54 -14.84 6.59 -3.41
N SER A 55 -13.73 6.59 -4.15
CA SER A 55 -13.61 7.35 -5.39
C SER A 55 -14.68 6.95 -6.41
N LYS A 56 -15.12 7.94 -7.20
CA LYS A 56 -15.95 7.69 -8.39
C LYS A 56 -15.13 7.11 -9.54
N LEU A 57 -13.81 7.26 -9.52
CA LEU A 57 -12.90 6.71 -10.52
C LEU A 57 -12.55 5.26 -10.20
N LYS A 58 -12.73 4.38 -11.19
CA LYS A 58 -12.50 2.94 -11.03
C LYS A 58 -11.05 2.65 -10.67
N GLU A 59 -10.12 3.38 -11.27
CA GLU A 59 -8.68 3.23 -11.12
C GLU A 59 -8.24 3.56 -9.69
N ALA A 60 -8.69 4.68 -9.13
CA ALA A 60 -8.43 5.05 -7.74
C ALA A 60 -8.97 4.00 -6.76
N ARG A 61 -10.19 3.48 -7.00
CA ARG A 61 -10.75 2.39 -6.17
C ARG A 61 -9.94 1.11 -6.24
N LEU A 62 -9.49 0.72 -7.44
CA LEU A 62 -8.66 -0.47 -7.61
C LEU A 62 -7.32 -0.31 -6.89
N PHE A 63 -6.73 0.89 -6.95
CA PHE A 63 -5.51 1.19 -6.24
C PHE A 63 -5.70 1.13 -4.72
N GLY A 64 -6.70 1.83 -4.16
CA GLY A 64 -7.03 1.77 -2.73
C GLY A 64 -7.31 0.35 -2.22
N ARG A 65 -7.95 -0.51 -3.04
CA ARG A 65 -8.12 -1.93 -2.71
C ARG A 65 -6.80 -2.67 -2.64
N ALA A 66 -5.93 -2.51 -3.64
CA ALA A 66 -4.63 -3.19 -3.67
C ALA A 66 -3.75 -2.80 -2.49
N VAL A 67 -3.79 -1.53 -2.08
CA VAL A 67 -3.03 -1.04 -0.92
C VAL A 67 -3.55 -1.64 0.39
N LEU A 68 -4.87 -1.75 0.57
CA LEU A 68 -5.43 -2.45 1.74
C LEU A 68 -5.05 -3.93 1.78
N GLU A 69 -5.05 -4.62 0.63
CA GLU A 69 -4.60 -6.02 0.56
C GLU A 69 -3.12 -6.15 0.92
N PHE A 70 -2.28 -5.22 0.49
CA PHE A 70 -0.88 -5.13 0.86
C PHE A 70 -0.70 -4.94 2.37
N ILE A 71 -1.39 -3.96 2.96
CA ILE A 71 -1.37 -3.69 4.40
C ILE A 71 -1.78 -4.95 5.19
N SER A 72 -2.89 -5.60 4.80
CA SER A 72 -3.33 -6.83 5.47
C SER A 72 -2.35 -7.99 5.31
N ALA A 73 -1.60 -8.04 4.21
CA ALA A 73 -0.57 -9.06 4.03
C ALA A 73 0.66 -8.80 4.91
N ILE A 74 1.03 -7.53 5.11
CA ILE A 74 2.02 -7.12 6.09
C ILE A 74 1.56 -7.56 7.48
N GLU A 75 0.40 -7.10 7.95
CA GLU A 75 -0.14 -7.43 9.27
C GLU A 75 -0.20 -8.95 9.52
N ALA A 76 -0.56 -9.73 8.49
CA ALA A 76 -0.57 -11.19 8.58
C ALA A 76 0.84 -11.79 8.72
N MET A 77 1.84 -11.21 8.05
CA MET A 77 3.23 -11.61 8.19
C MET A 77 3.79 -11.26 9.57
N GLU A 78 3.46 -10.09 10.11
CA GLU A 78 3.91 -9.67 11.46
C GLU A 78 3.33 -10.58 12.55
N LYS A 79 2.05 -10.95 12.40
CA LYS A 79 1.36 -11.85 13.35
C LYS A 79 1.79 -13.30 13.25
N ASN A 80 2.22 -13.75 12.07
CA ASN A 80 2.65 -15.13 11.82
C ASN A 80 3.62 -15.16 10.64
N LEU A 81 4.92 -15.31 10.93
CA LEU A 81 5.99 -15.54 9.95
C LEU A 81 5.88 -16.95 9.32
N SER A 82 4.82 -17.16 8.55
CA SER A 82 4.60 -18.40 7.79
C SER A 82 4.95 -18.21 6.32
N ARG A 83 5.45 -19.27 5.67
CA ARG A 83 5.70 -19.30 4.21
C ARG A 83 4.45 -18.94 3.38
N HIS A 84 3.26 -19.19 3.92
CA HIS A 84 1.99 -18.83 3.29
C HIS A 84 1.80 -17.30 3.24
N ASN A 85 2.07 -16.61 4.35
CA ASN A 85 1.92 -15.15 4.45
C ASN A 85 2.96 -14.42 3.60
N ALA A 86 4.21 -14.90 3.55
CA ALA A 86 5.24 -14.35 2.67
C ALA A 86 4.83 -14.41 1.17
N ARG A 87 4.24 -15.54 0.73
CA ARG A 87 3.73 -15.69 -0.64
C ARG A 87 2.50 -14.83 -0.93
N ARG A 88 1.70 -14.53 0.10
CA ARG A 88 0.54 -13.66 -0.02
C ARG A 88 0.96 -12.19 -0.12
N MET A 89 1.96 -11.77 0.66
CA MET A 89 2.57 -10.45 0.57
C MET A 89 3.18 -10.21 -0.82
N GLN A 90 4.02 -11.11 -1.33
CA GLN A 90 4.60 -10.98 -2.67
C GLN A 90 3.55 -10.80 -3.77
N ARG A 91 2.41 -11.50 -3.67
CA ARG A 91 1.30 -11.35 -4.62
C ARG A 91 0.59 -10.01 -4.48
N ALA A 92 0.33 -9.56 -3.25
CA ALA A 92 -0.29 -8.27 -2.98
C ALA A 92 0.59 -7.11 -3.47
N THR A 93 1.89 -7.14 -3.17
CA THR A 93 2.86 -6.14 -3.64
C THR A 93 2.88 -6.05 -5.17
N LYS A 94 2.98 -7.18 -5.88
CA LYS A 94 2.99 -7.19 -7.35
C LYS A 94 1.68 -6.65 -7.95
N SER A 95 0.54 -6.94 -7.32
CA SER A 95 -0.76 -6.40 -7.70
C SER A 95 -0.82 -4.88 -7.51
N ALA A 96 -0.34 -4.38 -6.36
CA ALA A 96 -0.28 -2.96 -6.05
C ALA A 96 0.62 -2.19 -7.03
N SER A 97 1.83 -2.69 -7.33
CA SER A 97 2.73 -2.07 -8.32
C SER A 97 2.09 -2.01 -9.71
N THR A 98 1.46 -3.10 -10.15
CA THR A 98 0.77 -3.15 -11.46
C THR A 98 -0.40 -2.14 -11.53
N ALA A 99 -1.15 -2.00 -10.43
CA ALA A 99 -2.25 -1.05 -10.34
C ALA A 99 -1.75 0.40 -10.37
N SER A 100 -0.67 0.71 -9.63
CA SER A 100 -0.01 2.01 -9.63
C SER A 100 0.50 2.40 -11.03
N GLU A 101 1.19 1.50 -11.73
CA GLU A 101 1.68 1.76 -13.10
C GLU A 101 0.54 2.09 -14.08
N ARG A 102 -0.58 1.36 -13.99
CA ARG A 102 -1.75 1.60 -14.84
C ARG A 102 -2.39 2.95 -14.55
N TYR A 103 -2.43 3.30 -13.28
CA TYR A 103 -2.95 4.59 -12.81
C TYR A 103 -2.08 5.74 -13.35
N HIS A 104 -0.76 5.67 -13.20
CA HIS A 104 0.16 6.70 -13.71
C HIS A 104 0.13 6.80 -15.25
N ARG A 105 0.07 5.67 -15.97
CA ARG A 105 -0.03 5.70 -17.44
C ARG A 105 -1.30 6.37 -17.97
N LYS A 106 -2.41 6.25 -17.25
CA LYS A 106 -3.69 6.85 -17.66
C LYS A 106 -3.80 8.34 -17.34
N LEU A 107 -2.99 8.85 -16.41
CA LEU A 107 -3.08 10.23 -15.92
C LEU A 107 -1.86 11.09 -16.24
N GLY A 108 -0.71 10.47 -16.55
CA GLY A 108 0.50 11.13 -17.03
C GLY A 108 0.60 11.24 -18.56
N GLY A 109 -0.44 10.85 -19.29
CA GLY A 109 -0.56 11.09 -20.74
C GLY A 109 -1.26 12.42 -21.00
N ASN A 110 -0.51 13.52 -20.89
CA ASN A 110 -0.81 14.81 -21.52
C ASN A 110 0.35 15.15 -22.45
#